data_AF-A0A9X9XJI6-F1
#
_entry.id   AF-A0A9X9XJI6-F1
#
_cell.length_a   1.000
_cell.length_b   1.000
_cell.length_c   1.000
_cell.angle_alpha   90.00
_cell.angle_beta   90.00
_cell.angle_gamma   90.00
#
_symmetry.space_group_name_H-M   'P 1'
#
loop_
_entity.id
_entity.type
_entity.pdbx_description
1 polymer ?
#
loop_
_entity_poly.entity_id
_entity_poly.type
_entity_poly.pdbx_seq_one_letter_code
_entity_poly.pdbx_strand_id
1 'polypeptide(L)'
;MHLPIHAAGEEFCRQLTAEQLVARAGRNGFRRLEWVKTRERNEALDCRVYARAAAAALGMGGWGEGRWARMADALSLPADEPSSAAAQTSSAAAPPKRRLP
;
A
#
# COMPACT_ATOMS: atom_id res chain seq x y z
N MET A 1 -5.02 12.58 7.29
CA MET A 1 -5.33 11.59 6.23
C MET A 1 -6.75 11.14 6.49
N HIS A 2 -7.65 11.30 5.52
CA HIS A 2 -9.00 10.78 5.65
C HIS A 2 -9.01 9.32 5.21
N LEU A 3 -9.49 8.42 6.07
CA LEU A 3 -9.58 6.99 5.81
C LEU A 3 -11.06 6.59 5.88
N PRO A 4 -11.72 6.33 4.75
CA PRO A 4 -13.12 5.93 4.76
C PRO A 4 -13.26 4.56 5.42
N ILE A 5 -14.13 4.47 6.42
CA ILE A 5 -14.30 3.29 7.30
C ILE A 5 -14.63 2.03 6.50
N HIS A 6 -15.36 2.18 5.39
CA HIS A 6 -15.76 1.06 4.53
C HIS A 6 -14.62 0.51 3.65
N ALA A 7 -13.54 1.27 3.42
CA ALA A 7 -12.41 0.85 2.58
C ALA A 7 -11.11 0.63 3.38
N ALA A 8 -11.00 1.22 4.58
CA ALA A 8 -9.82 1.15 5.42
C ALA A 8 -10.00 0.17 6.59
N GLY A 9 -10.10 -1.13 6.26
CA GLY A 9 -10.14 -2.19 7.26
C GLY A 9 -8.88 -2.27 8.13
N GLU A 10 -8.92 -3.09 9.19
CA GLU A 10 -7.82 -3.22 10.13
C GLU A 10 -6.50 -3.65 9.45
N GLU A 11 -6.55 -4.63 8.55
CA GLU A 11 -5.37 -5.11 7.83
C GLU A 11 -4.77 -4.02 6.92
N PHE A 12 -5.61 -3.22 6.26
CA PHE A 12 -5.15 -2.08 5.48
C PHE A 12 -4.40 -1.07 6.35
N CYS A 13 -4.94 -0.75 7.54
CA CYS A 13 -4.30 0.15 8.48
C CYS A 13 -2.96 -0.41 9.00
N ARG A 14 -2.88 -1.73 9.23
CA ARG A 14 -1.64 -2.41 9.64
C ARG A 14 -0.58 -2.38 8.54
N GLN A 15 -0.94 -2.57 7.28
CA GLN A 15 -0.01 -2.47 6.16
C GLN A 15 0.44 -1.03 5.89
N LEU A 16 -0.46 -0.05 6.04
CA LEU A 16 -0.13 1.37 5.92
C LEU A 16 0.92 1.83 6.95
N THR A 17 1.05 1.09 8.06
CA THR A 17 2.01 1.32 9.13
C THR A 17 3.07 0.21 9.22
N ALA A 18 3.32 -0.49 8.09
CA ALA A 18 4.25 -1.62 8.06
C ALA A 18 5.72 -1.21 8.31
N GLU A 19 6.07 0.06 8.19
CA GLU A 19 7.40 0.58 8.49
C GLU A 19 7.37 1.56 9.66
N GLN A 20 8.45 1.57 10.46
CA GLN A 20 8.61 2.48 11.58
C GLN A 20 10.01 3.09 11.57
N LEU A 21 10.10 4.36 11.96
CA LEU A 21 11.37 5.05 12.12
C LEU A 21 11.97 4.72 13.50
N VAL A 22 13.04 3.94 13.51
CA VAL A 22 13.69 3.43 14.73
C VAL A 22 15.06 4.09 14.90
N ALA A 23 15.36 4.53 16.12
CA ALA A 23 16.68 5.04 16.48
C ALA A 23 17.62 3.88 16.85
N ARG A 24 18.56 3.53 15.97
CA ARG A 24 19.60 2.54 16.26
C ARG A 24 20.88 3.21 16.76
N ALA A 25 21.47 2.64 17.82
CA ALA A 25 22.76 3.10 18.33
C ALA A 25 23.87 2.69 17.34
N GLY A 26 24.62 3.66 16.84
CA GLY A 26 25.82 3.44 16.06
C GLY A 26 27.00 3.07 16.95
N ARG A 27 28.01 2.41 16.37
CA ARG A 27 29.26 2.04 17.07
C ARG A 27 30.00 3.23 17.68
N ASN A 28 29.74 4.44 17.19
CA ASN A 28 30.43 5.67 17.58
C ASN A 28 29.62 6.45 18.64
N GLY A 29 28.60 5.85 19.26
CA GLY A 29 27.75 6.49 20.28
C GLY A 29 26.60 7.37 19.74
N PHE A 30 26.61 7.70 18.45
CA PHE A 30 25.52 8.47 17.83
C PHE A 30 24.33 7.58 17.44
N ARG A 31 23.11 8.08 17.65
CA ARG A 31 21.88 7.39 17.23
C ARG A 31 21.54 7.78 15.79
N ARG A 32 21.32 6.78 14.93
CA ARG A 32 20.83 6.97 13.57
C ARG A 32 19.36 6.58 13.49
N LEU A 33 18.57 7.39 12.81
CA LEU A 33 17.19 7.05 12.49
C LEU A 33 17.17 6.20 11.21
N GLU A 34 16.55 5.03 11.30
CA GLU A 34 16.42 4.08 10.20
C GLU A 34 14.97 3.64 10.07
N TRP A 35 14.45 3.64 8.84
CA TRP A 35 13.15 3.03 8.55
C TRP A 35 13.32 1.52 8.54
N VAL A 36 12.59 0.85 9.43
CA VAL A 36 12.63 -0.60 9.57
C VAL A 36 11.27 -1.15 9.21
N LYS A 37 11.26 -2.13 8.30
CA LYS A 37 10.08 -2.91 7.95
C LYS A 37 9.74 -3.83 9.12
N THR A 38 8.55 -3.63 9.68
CA THR A 38 8.04 -4.32 10.89
C THR A 38 7.04 -5.43 10.56
N ARG A 39 6.57 -5.51 9.32
CA ARG A 39 5.62 -6.52 8.84
C ARG A 39 6.05 -7.06 7.48
N GLU A 40 5.62 -8.27 7.16
CA GLU A 40 5.89 -8.89 5.85
C GLU A 40 5.19 -8.15 4.70
N ARG A 41 3.92 -7.80 4.91
CA ARG A 41 3.06 -7.09 3.97
C ARG A 41 3.09 -5.57 4.19
N ASN A 42 3.41 -4.82 3.13
CA ASN A 42 3.53 -3.34 3.12
C ASN A 42 2.94 -2.71 1.84
N GLU A 43 2.18 -3.46 1.06
CA GLU A 43 1.67 -3.05 -0.25
C GLU A 43 0.83 -1.77 -0.16
N ALA A 44 0.03 -1.60 0.90
CA ALA A 44 -0.75 -0.39 1.13
C ALA A 44 0.12 0.87 1.34
N LEU A 45 1.25 0.73 2.05
CA LEU A 45 2.21 1.81 2.24
C LEU A 45 2.92 2.13 0.92
N ASP A 46 3.40 1.10 0.21
CA ASP A 46 4.12 1.25 -1.05
C ASP A 46 3.26 1.90 -2.12
N CYS A 47 2.02 1.44 -2.29
CA CYS A 47 1.04 2.04 -3.21
C CYS A 47 0.84 3.53 -2.91
N ARG A 48 0.74 3.90 -1.64
CA ARG A 48 0.59 5.31 -1.26
C ARG A 48 1.84 6.13 -1.56
N VAL A 49 3.03 5.58 -1.27
CA VAL A 49 4.30 6.23 -1.56
C VAL A 49 4.45 6.45 -3.07
N TYR A 50 4.13 5.45 -3.89
CA TYR A 50 4.17 5.57 -5.34
C TYR A 50 3.15 6.57 -5.88
N ALA A 51 1.90 6.53 -5.39
CA ALA A 51 0.90 7.51 -5.79
C ALA A 51 1.35 8.94 -5.47
N ARG A 52 1.97 9.16 -4.31
CA ARG A 52 2.53 10.45 -3.92
C ARG A 52 3.70 10.86 -4.81
N ALA A 53 4.61 9.93 -5.12
CA ALA A 53 5.74 10.19 -6.02
C ALA A 53 5.26 10.54 -7.43
N ALA A 54 4.28 9.81 -7.97
CA ALA A 54 3.66 10.10 -9.25
C ALA A 54 2.97 11.47 -9.25
N ALA A 55 2.23 11.82 -8.19
CA ALA A 55 1.61 13.13 -8.06
C ALA A 55 2.64 14.27 -8.05
N ALA A 56 3.77 14.08 -7.36
CA ALA A 56 4.86 15.04 -7.37
C ALA A 56 5.52 15.15 -8.75
N ALA A 57 5.80 14.02 -9.41
CA ALA A 57 6.38 13.99 -10.76
C ALA A 57 5.46 14.66 -11.80
N LEU A 58 4.15 14.53 -11.64
CA LEU A 58 3.14 15.17 -12.49
C LEU A 58 2.87 16.64 -12.13
N GLY A 59 3.54 17.17 -11.09
CA GLY A 59 3.37 18.54 -10.62
C GLY A 59 1.97 18.82 -10.09
N MET A 60 1.26 17.80 -9.60
CA MET A 60 -0.15 17.89 -9.19
C MET A 60 -0.42 18.99 -8.17
N GLY A 61 0.55 19.28 -7.29
CA GLY A 61 0.42 20.33 -6.27
C GLY A 61 0.21 21.74 -6.83
N GLY A 62 0.54 22.00 -8.10
CA GLY A 62 0.33 23.30 -8.76
C GLY A 62 -0.86 23.35 -9.71
N TRP A 63 -1.67 22.29 -9.77
CA TRP A 63 -2.80 22.24 -10.70
C TRP A 63 -3.94 23.13 -10.22
N GLY A 64 -4.47 23.97 -11.12
CA GLY A 64 -5.74 24.66 -10.90
C GLY A 64 -6.95 23.78 -11.20
N GLU A 65 -8.12 24.23 -10.75
CA GLU A 65 -9.39 23.48 -10.82
C GLU A 65 -9.72 22.96 -12.23
N GLY A 66 -9.53 23.77 -13.27
CA GLY A 66 -9.81 23.36 -14.64
C GLY A 66 -8.93 22.21 -15.14
N ARG A 67 -7.69 22.10 -14.66
CA ARG A 67 -6.80 20.99 -15.00
C ARG A 67 -7.16 19.73 -14.21
N TRP A 68 -7.57 19.89 -12.95
CA TRP A 68 -8.11 18.80 -12.14
C TRP A 68 -9.36 18.20 -12.77
N ALA A 69 -10.34 19.03 -13.15
CA ALA A 69 -11.56 18.59 -13.80
C ALA A 69 -11.29 17.81 -15.10
N ARG A 70 -10.41 18.32 -15.96
CA ARG A 70 -10.02 17.63 -17.21
C ARG A 70 -9.37 16.28 -16.96
N MET A 71 -8.51 16.19 -15.94
CA MET A 71 -7.84 14.93 -15.60
C MET A 71 -8.82 13.93 -14.97
N ALA A 72 -9.77 14.40 -14.16
CA ALA A 72 -10.83 13.57 -13.60
C ALA A 72 -11.76 13.02 -14.69
N ASP A 73 -12.14 13.85 -15.66
CA ASP A 73 -12.94 13.44 -16.82
C ASP A 73 -12.19 12.37 -17.65
N ALA A 74 -10.92 12.62 -17.98
CA ALA A 74 -10.10 11.67 -18.72
C ALA A 74 -9.85 10.34 -17.98
N LEU A 75 -9.89 10.34 -16.65
CA LEU A 75 -9.70 9.16 -15.80
C LEU A 75 -11.03 8.55 -15.33
N SER A 76 -12.17 9.06 -15.79
CA SER A 76 -13.48 8.50 -15.45
C SER A 76 -13.58 7.09 -16.02
N LEU A 77 -13.23 6.11 -15.19
CA LEU A 77 -13.60 4.72 -15.39
C LEU A 77 -15.12 4.63 -15.14
N PRO A 78 -15.89 3.89 -15.97
CA PRO A 78 -17.23 3.52 -15.58
C PRO A 78 -17.13 2.87 -14.20
N ALA A 79 -18.02 3.23 -13.27
CA ALA A 79 -18.02 2.64 -11.95
C ALA A 79 -18.20 1.13 -12.08
N ASP A 80 -17.10 0.37 -12.04
CA ASP A 80 -17.17 -1.07 -11.87
C ASP A 80 -17.76 -1.30 -10.48
N GLU A 81 -18.96 -1.88 -10.48
CA GLU A 81 -19.58 -2.53 -9.33
C GLU A 81 -18.51 -3.29 -8.55
N PRO A 82 -18.52 -3.27 -7.21
CA PRO A 82 -17.45 -3.83 -6.40
C PRO A 82 -17.22 -5.28 -6.77
N SER A 83 -16.13 -5.53 -7.51
CA SER A 83 -15.70 -6.87 -7.88
C SER A 83 -15.33 -7.61 -6.59
N SER A 84 -16.29 -8.41 -6.11
CA SER A 84 -16.12 -9.43 -5.08
C SER A 84 -15.21 -10.55 -5.60
N ALA A 85 -13.94 -10.23 -5.88
CA ALA A 85 -12.93 -11.16 -6.37
C ALA A 85 -11.76 -11.35 -5.38
N ALA A 86 -11.90 -10.94 -4.12
CA ALA A 86 -10.91 -11.21 -3.06
C ALA A 86 -11.23 -12.47 -2.23
N ALA A 87 -12.30 -13.23 -2.55
CA ALA A 87 -12.75 -14.35 -1.72
C ALA A 87 -12.48 -15.75 -2.31
N GLN A 88 -11.71 -15.91 -3.39
CA GLN A 88 -11.40 -17.23 -3.94
C GLN A 88 -9.94 -17.33 -4.39
N THR A 89 -9.07 -17.81 -3.49
CA THR A 89 -8.16 -18.97 -3.68
C THR A 89 -7.10 -18.99 -2.57
N SER A 90 -7.49 -19.55 -1.42
CA SER A 90 -6.56 -20.31 -0.57
C SER A 90 -7.34 -21.52 -0.05
N SER A 91 -7.56 -22.49 -0.94
CA SER A 91 -7.94 -23.83 -0.53
C SER A 91 -6.69 -24.69 -0.59
N ALA A 92 -6.37 -25.28 0.56
CA ALA A 92 -5.20 -26.08 0.84
C ALA A 92 -4.91 -27.17 -0.19
N ALA A 93 -3.63 -27.35 -0.53
CA ALA A 93 -3.12 -28.59 -1.09
C ALA A 93 -2.04 -29.14 -0.15
N ALA A 94 -2.40 -30.16 0.62
CA ALA A 94 -1.46 -30.94 1.43
C ALA A 94 -0.48 -31.72 0.52
N PRO A 95 0.79 -31.91 0.92
CA PRO A 95 1.76 -32.61 0.08
C PRO A 95 1.45 -34.13 0.01
N PRO A 96 1.54 -34.77 -1.17
CA PRO A 96 1.32 -36.21 -1.29
C PRO A 96 2.48 -37.00 -0.69
N LYS A 97 2.15 -37.96 0.18
CA LYS A 97 3.11 -38.94 0.74
C LYS A 97 3.62 -39.85 -0.37
N ARG A 98 4.90 -39.76 -0.73
CA ARG A 98 5.58 -40.75 -1.59
C ARG A 98 5.67 -42.08 -0.85
N ARG A 99 4.95 -43.10 -1.32
CA ARG A 99 5.31 -44.51 -1.07
C ARG A 99 6.58 -44.81 -1.85
N LEU A 100 7.62 -45.29 -1.18
CA LEU A 100 8.77 -45.95 -1.81
C LEU A 100 8.41 -47.44 -2.05
N PRO A 101 9.01 -48.09 -3.06
CA PRO A 101 8.84 -49.52 -3.31
C PRO A 101 9.47 -50.37 -2.19
#